data_AF-A0A2G9RTH8-F1
#
_entry.id   AF-A0A2G9RTH8-F1
#
_cell.length_a   1.000
_cell.length_b   1.000
_cell.length_c   1.000
_cell.angle_alpha   90.00
_cell.angle_beta   90.00
_cell.angle_gamma   90.00
#
_symmetry.space_group_name_H-M   'P 1'
#
loop_
_entity.id
_entity.type
_entity.pdbx_description
1 polymer ?
#
loop_
_entity_poly.entity_id
_entity_poly.type
_entity_poly.pdbx_seq_one_letter_code
_entity_poly.pdbx_strand_id
1 'polypeptide(L)' 'MLGNLSGFSPETDSVPGPEMYIIDQYMLHMLQDYASKVTEAYKNYEFGKVIRLLEALITRDLSSFYFSIIKDR' A
#
# COMPACT_ATOMS: atom_id res chain seq x y z
N MET A 1 -7.62 -7.42 -3.90
CA MET A 1 -6.88 -7.56 -2.62
C MET A 1 -7.57 -8.51 -1.65
N LEU A 2 -8.79 -8.25 -1.18
CA LEU A 2 -9.43 -9.08 -0.15
C LEU A 2 -9.53 -10.58 -0.52
N GLY A 3 -9.75 -10.92 -1.79
CA GLY A 3 -9.73 -12.32 -2.25
C GLY A 3 -8.37 -13.02 -2.17
N ASN A 4 -7.27 -12.26 -2.22
CA ASN A 4 -5.90 -12.81 -2.15
C ASN A 4 -5.40 -12.99 -0.71
N LEU A 5 -6.17 -12.54 0.29
CA LEU A 5 -5.85 -12.70 1.71
C LEU A 5 -6.61 -13.87 2.35
N SER A 6 -7.38 -14.62 1.56
CA SER A 6 -8.14 -15.77 2.06
C SER A 6 -7.17 -16.82 2.61
N GLY A 7 -7.27 -17.10 3.91
CA GLY A 7 -6.42 -18.08 4.60
C GLY A 7 -5.10 -17.53 5.13
N PHE A 8 -4.80 -16.25 4.94
CA PHE A 8 -3.61 -15.62 5.53
C PHE A 8 -3.84 -15.30 7.01
N SER A 9 -2.95 -15.80 7.87
CA SER A 9 -2.90 -15.48 9.30
C SER A 9 -1.65 -14.65 9.62
N PRO A 10 -1.79 -13.41 10.09
CA PRO A 10 -0.63 -12.56 10.42
C PRO A 10 0.30 -13.17 11.48
N GLU A 11 -0.22 -14.02 12.36
CA GLU A 11 0.58 -14.62 13.45
C GLU A 11 1.53 -15.71 12.95
N THR A 12 1.18 -16.41 11.87
CA THR A 12 1.94 -17.57 11.37
C THR A 12 2.60 -17.32 10.01
N ASP A 13 2.00 -16.45 9.20
CA ASP A 13 2.34 -16.32 7.77
C ASP A 13 3.03 -14.97 7.48
N SER A 14 3.15 -14.09 8.48
CA SER A 14 3.86 -12.83 8.30
C SER A 14 5.36 -13.07 8.16
N VAL A 15 5.96 -12.33 7.22
CA VAL A 15 7.39 -12.39 6.93
C VAL A 15 8.05 -11.13 7.51
N PRO A 16 9.20 -11.25 8.20
CA PRO A 16 9.95 -10.08 8.65
C PRO A 16 10.30 -9.15 7.49
N GLY A 17 10.27 -7.84 7.72
CA GLY A 17 10.55 -6.83 6.68
C GLY A 17 11.82 -7.10 5.83
N PRO A 18 12.97 -7.47 6.42
CA PRO A 18 14.18 -7.78 5.66
C PRO A 18 14.09 -9.03 4.77
N GLU A 19 13.17 -9.95 5.07
CA GLU A 19 12.95 -11.19 4.32
C GLU A 19 11.87 -11.02 3.23
N MET A 20 11.14 -9.90 3.25
CA MET A 20 10.21 -9.56 2.19
C MET A 20 10.94 -9.27 0.89
N TYR A 21 10.26 -9.48 -0.24
CA TYR A 21 10.83 -9.09 -1.53
C TYR A 21 10.98 -7.57 -1.61
N ILE A 22 11.98 -7.11 -2.36
CA ILE A 22 12.29 -5.68 -2.51
C ILE A 22 11.05 -4.89 -2.96
N ILE A 23 10.23 -5.48 -3.84
CA ILE A 23 9.00 -4.85 -4.31
C ILE A 23 7.96 -4.67 -3.20
N ASP A 24 7.84 -5.62 -2.27
CA ASP A 24 6.92 -5.55 -1.14
C ASP A 24 7.42 -4.52 -0.12
N GLN A 25 8.73 -4.50 0.15
CA GLN A 25 9.36 -3.47 0.98
C GLN A 25 9.16 -2.06 0.39
N TYR A 26 9.31 -1.92 -0.92
CA TYR A 26 9.05 -0.68 -1.63
C TYR A 26 7.59 -0.24 -1.48
N MET A 27 6.62 -1.17 -1.57
CA MET A 27 5.22 -0.81 -1.35
C MET A 27 4.91 -0.40 0.08
N LEU A 28 5.54 -1.02 1.08
CA LEU A 28 5.42 -0.58 2.47
C LEU A 28 5.97 0.84 2.66
N HIS A 29 7.09 1.17 1.99
CA HIS A 29 7.63 2.53 2.00
C HIS A 29 6.66 3.55 1.37
N MET A 30 6.10 3.23 0.20
CA MET A 30 5.10 4.09 -0.46
C MET A 30 3.85 4.26 0.39
N LEU A 31 3.39 3.19 1.06
CA LEU A 31 2.25 3.26 1.97
C LEU A 31 2.53 4.17 3.16
N GLN A 32 3.73 4.12 3.73
CA GLN A 32 4.13 4.98 4.85
C GLN A 32 4.16 6.46 4.45
N ASP A 33 4.67 6.78 3.26
CA ASP A 33 4.66 8.15 2.72
C ASP A 33 3.23 8.64 2.47
N TYR A 34 2.38 7.82 1.87
CA TYR A 34 0.95 8.11 1.70
C TYR A 34 0.25 8.37 3.05
N ALA A 35 0.47 7.49 4.04
CA ALA A 35 -0.15 7.61 5.35
C ALA A 35 0.24 8.92 6.05
N SER A 36 1.51 9.32 5.92
CA SER A 36 2.02 10.58 6.46
C SER A 36 1.30 11.78 5.82
N LYS A 37 1.19 11.80 4.48
CA LYS A 37 0.53 12.87 3.72
C LYS A 37 -0.97 12.97 3.98
N VAL A 38 -1.67 11.83 4.07
CA VAL A 38 -3.11 11.79 4.34
C VAL A 38 -3.43 12.18 5.77
N THR A 39 -2.62 11.72 6.73
CA THR A 39 -2.77 12.13 8.13
C THR A 39 -2.66 13.64 8.27
N GLU A 40 -1.68 14.26 7.60
CA GLU A 40 -1.51 15.71 7.61
C GLU A 40 -2.67 16.44 6.91
N ALA A 41 -3.14 15.92 5.77
CA ALA A 41 -4.30 16.48 5.08
C ALA A 41 -5.57 16.44 5.95
N TYR A 42 -5.80 15.37 6.71
CA TYR A 42 -6.91 15.28 7.66
C TYR A 42 -6.78 16.29 8.80
N LYS A 43 -5.58 16.46 9.37
CA LYS A 43 -5.34 17.46 10.43
C LYS A 43 -5.66 18.89 9.96
N ASN A 44 -5.41 19.17 8.69
CA ASN A 44 -5.65 20.47 8.08
C ASN A 44 -7.04 20.59 7.42
N TYR A 45 -7.94 19.60 7.62
CA TYR A 45 -9.28 19.56 7.02
C TYR A 45 -9.28 19.64 5.48
N GLU A 46 -8.19 19.23 4.83
CA GLU A 46 -8.00 19.25 3.37
C GLU A 46 -8.60 17.99 2.71
N PHE A 47 -9.90 17.74 2.88
CA PHE A 47 -10.53 16.49 2.43
C PHE A 47 -10.38 16.24 0.92
N GLY A 48 -10.44 17.29 0.10
CA GLY A 48 -10.21 17.15 -1.35
C GLY A 48 -8.81 16.66 -1.70
N LYS A 49 -7.80 16.95 -0.85
CA LYS A 49 -6.44 16.44 -1.01
C LYS A 49 -6.36 14.97 -0.62
N VAL A 50 -7.07 14.55 0.42
CA VAL A 50 -7.17 13.13 0.80
C VAL A 50 -7.69 12.29 -0.36
N ILE A 51 -8.77 12.72 -1.01
CA ILE A 51 -9.33 12.01 -2.17
C ILE A 51 -8.31 11.88 -3.31
N ARG A 52 -7.64 12.99 -3.69
CA ARG A 52 -6.61 12.95 -4.73
C ARG A 52 -5.42 12.06 -4.38
N LEU A 53 -4.99 12.05 -3.12
CA LEU A 53 -3.91 11.18 -2.66
C LEU A 53 -4.34 9.70 -2.74
N LEU A 54 -5.57 9.38 -2.36
CA LEU A 54 -6.12 8.03 -2.43
C LEU A 54 -6.22 7.53 -3.88
N GLU A 55 -6.75 8.37 -4.78
CA GLU A 55 -6.83 8.05 -6.22
C GLU A 55 -5.44 7.79 -6.80
N ALA A 56 -4.45 8.62 -6.45
CA ALA A 56 -3.07 8.43 -6.90
C ALA A 56 -2.47 7.11 -6.40
N LEU A 57 -2.67 6.76 -5.12
CA LEU A 57 -2.19 5.50 -4.55
C LEU A 57 -2.79 4.29 -5.29
N ILE A 58 -4.10 4.30 -5.54
CA ILE A 58 -4.79 3.18 -6.18
C ILE A 58 -4.36 3.03 -7.64
N THR A 59 -4.36 4.13 -8.40
CA THR A 59 -4.14 4.08 -9.85
C THR A 59 -2.67 3.89 -10.21
N ARG A 60 -1.77 4.65 -9.60
CA ARG A 60 -0.35 4.64 -9.94
C ARG A 60 0.38 3.53 -9.21
N ASP A 61 0.31 3.52 -7.88
CA ASP A 61 1.23 2.72 -7.08
C ASP A 61 0.74 1.27 -6.98
N LEU A 62 -0.55 1.05 -6.72
CA LEU A 62 -1.13 -0.29 -6.61
C LEU A 62 -1.43 -0.93 -7.97
N SER A 63 -2.25 -0.29 -8.80
CA SER A 63 -2.75 -0.90 -10.05
C SER A 63 -1.68 -0.97 -11.14
N SER A 64 -1.03 0.15 -11.47
CA SER A 64 -0.10 0.19 -12.60
C SER A 64 1.26 -0.48 -12.33
N PHE A 65 1.70 -0.46 -11.06
CA PHE A 65 3.05 -0.88 -10.69
C PHE A 65 3.07 -2.15 -9.83
N TYR A 66 2.48 -2.14 -8.63
CA TYR A 66 2.62 -3.30 -7.74
C TYR A 66 1.92 -4.55 -8.27
N PHE A 67 0.64 -4.43 -8.64
CA PHE A 67 -0.14 -5.58 -9.11
C PHE A 67 0.27 -6.09 -10.48
N SER A 68 0.87 -5.25 -11.32
CA SER A 68 1.43 -5.74 -12.58
C SER A 68 2.64 -6.64 -12.35
N ILE A 69 3.42 -6.41 -11.29
CA ILE A 69 4.62 -7.19 -10.96
C ILE A 69 4.27 -8.46 -10.19
N ILE A 70 3.39 -8.39 -9.19
CA ILE A 70 3.11 -9.57 -8.33
C ILE A 70 2.10 -10.55 -8.93
N LYS A 71 1.37 -10.16 -9.99
CA LYS A 71 0.37 -11.00 -10.67
C LYS A 71 1.00 -12.26 -11.29
N ASP A 72 2.23 -12.16 -11.77
CA ASP A 72 2.91 -13.26 -12.48
C ASP A 72 3.57 -14.25 -11.50
N ARG A 73 3.12 -14.23 -10.25
CA ARG A 73 3.70 -14.90 -9.10
C ARG A 73 2.63 -15.68 -8.34
#